data_AF-A0A7Y2XR71-F1
#
_entry.id   AF-A0A7Y2XR71-F1
#
_cell.length_a   1.000
_cell.length_b   1.000
_cell.length_c   1.000
_cell.angle_alpha   90.00
_cell.angle_beta   90.00
_cell.angle_gamma   90.00
#
_symmetry.space_group_name_H-M   'P 1'
#
loop_
_entity.id
_entity.type
_entity.pdbx_description
1 polymer ?
#
loop_
_entity_poly.entity_id
_entity_poly.type
_entity_poly.pdbx_seq_one_letter_code
_entity_poly.pdbx_strand_id
1 'polypeptide(L)'
;MFYKILSIVSLFIVISIQPTWAQDSNPPGLTPTADDADSIGSKQRFSPYAGRAFPTRVYWGDTHVHTNNSLDARGLGVTLGVEEAYRFARGEEVISSHGLPAKLGRPLDWLVVADHSDGMGAMKEIIAGNPRLLADPTVREWHNRINEGGQEAFEATMEVIRYFAEGKTPEVVLDRGFQQTIWDEYVDIAEEYNEPGRFTAMIGYEWTSTEDGNNLHRNVLYRDDGDLARRMVPYTTSESFNPEDLWKWMARFEETTGGRVLAIAHNGNLSNGIMFPEINPKTGKPLTKDYADERARYEPLYEVTQIKGDGEAHPKLSPDDEFADHENLDVGNLNLTVPKTDDMLQFEYAR
;
A
#
# COMPACT_ATOMS: atom_id res chain seq x y z
N MET A 1 -5.88 41.85 -70.06
CA MET A 1 -4.41 41.77 -70.08
C MET A 1 -3.95 41.65 -68.63
N PHE A 2 -3.32 40.53 -68.30
CA PHE A 2 -2.64 40.12 -67.06
C PHE A 2 -2.45 41.18 -65.95
N TYR A 3 -2.82 40.86 -64.70
CA TYR A 3 -1.92 40.24 -63.72
C TYR A 3 -2.65 39.84 -62.43
N LYS A 4 -2.32 38.63 -61.95
CA LYS A 4 -2.67 38.04 -60.65
C LYS A 4 -2.11 38.87 -59.50
N ILE A 5 -2.89 39.02 -58.42
CA ILE A 5 -2.33 39.10 -57.06
C ILE A 5 -3.17 38.20 -56.15
N LEU A 6 -2.52 37.11 -55.74
CA LEU A 6 -2.90 36.21 -54.66
C LEU A 6 -2.61 36.94 -53.34
N SER A 7 -3.60 37.12 -52.47
CA SER A 7 -3.35 37.45 -51.06
C SER A 7 -3.78 36.28 -50.20
N ILE A 8 -2.77 35.60 -49.68
CA ILE A 8 -2.82 34.50 -48.73
C ILE A 8 -3.32 35.05 -47.39
N VAL A 9 -4.50 34.61 -46.96
CA VAL A 9 -4.94 34.78 -45.57
C VAL A 9 -4.41 33.58 -44.79
N SER A 10 -3.30 33.78 -44.09
CA SER A 10 -2.78 32.82 -43.12
C SER A 10 -3.70 32.79 -41.90
N LEU A 11 -4.61 31.82 -41.86
CA LEU A 11 -5.42 31.53 -40.68
C LEU A 11 -4.56 30.74 -39.69
N PHE A 12 -3.99 31.43 -38.70
CA PHE A 12 -3.40 30.79 -37.53
C PHE A 12 -4.53 30.18 -36.69
N ILE A 13 -4.77 28.87 -36.88
CA ILE A 13 -5.55 28.08 -35.92
C ILE A 13 -4.62 27.81 -34.74
N VAL A 14 -4.77 28.59 -33.68
CA VAL A 14 -4.25 28.23 -32.36
C VAL A 14 -5.09 27.05 -31.89
N ILE A 15 -4.57 25.83 -32.07
CA ILE A 15 -5.07 24.64 -31.39
C ILE A 15 -4.67 24.81 -29.93
N SER A 16 -5.51 25.47 -29.15
CA SER A 16 -5.48 25.32 -27.70
C SER A 16 -5.81 23.87 -27.41
N ILE A 17 -4.79 23.06 -27.15
CA ILE A 17 -4.94 21.75 -26.52
C ILE A 17 -5.46 22.04 -25.11
N GLN A 18 -6.77 22.15 -24.99
CA GLN A 18 -7.43 22.01 -23.71
C GLN A 18 -7.19 20.57 -23.28
N PRO A 19 -6.56 20.30 -22.12
CA PRO A 19 -6.59 18.96 -21.57
C PRO A 19 -8.08 18.61 -21.43
N THR A 20 -8.53 17.66 -22.22
CA THR A 20 -9.85 17.07 -22.07
C THR A 20 -9.93 16.57 -20.63
N TRP A 21 -10.74 17.27 -19.84
CA TRP A 21 -11.22 16.81 -18.55
C TRP A 21 -11.95 15.50 -18.77
N ALA A 22 -11.21 14.39 -18.78
CA ALA A 22 -11.75 13.05 -18.56
C ALA A 22 -11.87 12.83 -17.04
N GLN A 23 -12.56 13.74 -16.36
CA GLN A 23 -13.12 13.49 -15.03
C GLN A 23 -14.58 13.12 -15.26
N ASP A 24 -14.82 11.90 -15.72
CA ASP A 24 -16.13 11.29 -15.55
C ASP A 24 -16.32 11.04 -14.04
N SER A 25 -17.15 11.87 -13.42
CA SER A 25 -17.52 11.82 -12.01
C SER A 25 -18.45 10.65 -11.63
N ASN A 26 -18.60 9.65 -12.51
CA ASN A 26 -19.15 8.32 -12.27
C ASN A 26 -19.27 7.66 -13.65
N PRO A 27 -18.41 6.70 -14.05
CA PRO A 27 -18.68 5.94 -15.26
C PRO A 27 -19.98 5.13 -15.03
N PRO A 28 -21.07 5.38 -15.77
CA PRO A 28 -22.25 4.53 -15.70
C PRO A 28 -21.84 3.09 -16.03
N GLY A 29 -22.19 2.11 -15.18
CA GLY A 29 -22.09 0.68 -15.52
C GLY A 29 -20.88 -0.09 -14.99
N LEU A 30 -20.20 0.32 -13.91
CA LEU A 30 -19.11 -0.49 -13.32
C LEU A 30 -19.55 -1.90 -12.89
N THR A 31 -20.79 -2.05 -12.46
CA THR A 31 -21.39 -3.34 -12.10
C THR A 31 -22.27 -3.81 -13.25
N PRO A 32 -21.89 -4.89 -13.99
CA PRO A 32 -22.74 -5.46 -15.03
C PRO A 32 -24.06 -5.95 -14.44
N THR A 33 -25.17 -5.67 -15.13
CA THR A 33 -26.48 -6.27 -14.84
C THR A 33 -26.63 -7.64 -15.53
N ALA A 34 -27.65 -8.41 -15.16
CA ALA A 34 -28.00 -9.63 -15.89
C ALA A 34 -28.33 -9.31 -17.37
N ASP A 35 -29.04 -8.21 -17.63
CA ASP A 35 -29.34 -7.74 -18.99
C ASP A 35 -28.08 -7.37 -19.77
N ASP A 36 -27.08 -6.78 -19.10
CA ASP A 36 -25.77 -6.50 -19.71
C ASP A 36 -25.08 -7.78 -20.16
N ALA A 37 -25.08 -8.82 -19.32
CA ALA A 37 -24.52 -10.14 -19.64
C ALA A 37 -25.27 -10.80 -20.80
N ASP A 38 -26.61 -10.79 -20.79
CA ASP A 38 -27.46 -11.36 -21.85
C ASP A 38 -27.34 -10.60 -23.18
N SER A 39 -26.93 -9.33 -23.13
CA SER A 39 -26.65 -8.53 -24.32
C SER A 39 -25.33 -8.92 -25.03
N ILE A 40 -24.44 -9.65 -24.35
CA ILE A 40 -23.15 -10.08 -24.91
C ILE A 40 -23.40 -11.16 -25.97
N GLY A 41 -23.28 -10.76 -27.25
CA GLY A 41 -23.35 -11.68 -28.39
C GLY A 41 -24.77 -11.95 -28.92
N SER A 42 -25.82 -11.40 -28.32
CA SER A 42 -27.21 -11.68 -28.71
C SER A 42 -27.70 -10.97 -29.98
N LYS A 43 -26.90 -10.06 -30.57
CA LYS A 43 -27.21 -9.43 -31.87
C LYS A 43 -25.94 -9.27 -32.71
N GLN A 44 -25.98 -9.75 -33.97
CA GLN A 44 -25.00 -9.35 -34.99
C GLN A 44 -25.14 -7.84 -35.21
N ARG A 45 -24.31 -7.06 -34.52
CA ARG A 45 -24.18 -5.62 -34.72
C ARG A 45 -22.92 -5.37 -35.54
N PHE A 46 -22.99 -4.39 -36.44
CA PHE A 46 -21.80 -3.93 -37.17
C PHE A 46 -20.71 -3.41 -36.21
N SER A 47 -21.12 -2.83 -35.07
CA SER A 47 -20.25 -2.46 -33.96
C SER A 47 -20.72 -3.15 -32.67
N PRO A 48 -20.16 -4.30 -32.29
CA PRO A 48 -20.58 -5.06 -31.11
C PRO A 48 -20.27 -4.36 -29.77
N TYR A 49 -19.41 -3.35 -29.79
CA TYR A 49 -19.04 -2.54 -28.62
C TYR A 49 -19.90 -1.28 -28.45
N ALA A 50 -20.66 -0.88 -29.48
CA ALA A 50 -21.51 0.31 -29.39
C ALA A 50 -22.64 0.12 -28.36
N GLY A 51 -22.68 1.02 -27.38
CA GLY A 51 -23.65 0.99 -26.27
C GLY A 51 -23.26 0.07 -25.11
N ARG A 52 -22.05 -0.53 -25.13
CA ARG A 52 -21.50 -1.23 -23.97
C ARG A 52 -20.87 -0.20 -23.02
N ALA A 53 -21.41 -0.07 -21.81
CA ALA A 53 -20.94 0.87 -20.79
C ALA A 53 -20.29 0.18 -19.57
N PHE A 54 -20.15 -1.14 -19.59
CA PHE A 54 -19.63 -1.92 -18.46
C PHE A 54 -18.26 -2.54 -18.74
N PRO A 55 -17.41 -2.72 -17.71
CA PRO A 55 -16.10 -3.34 -17.86
C PRO A 55 -16.26 -4.83 -18.21
N THR A 56 -15.42 -5.31 -19.12
CA THR A 56 -15.40 -6.73 -19.54
C THR A 56 -14.01 -7.36 -19.42
N ARG A 57 -13.06 -6.61 -18.86
CA ARG A 57 -11.70 -7.08 -18.58
C ARG A 57 -11.50 -7.12 -17.08
N VAL A 58 -11.09 -8.28 -16.57
CA VAL A 58 -10.63 -8.46 -15.20
C VAL A 58 -9.14 -8.15 -15.16
N TYR A 59 -8.74 -7.34 -14.19
CA TYR A 59 -7.34 -6.99 -13.93
C TYR A 59 -6.85 -7.74 -12.68
N TRP A 60 -5.61 -8.20 -12.72
CA TRP A 60 -4.99 -8.95 -11.63
C TRP A 60 -3.83 -8.15 -11.07
N GLY A 61 -3.75 -7.99 -9.77
CA GLY A 61 -2.68 -7.26 -9.11
C GLY A 61 -2.63 -7.57 -7.63
N ASP A 62 -1.71 -6.90 -6.96
CA ASP A 62 -1.40 -7.12 -5.55
C ASP A 62 -1.30 -5.77 -4.83
N THR A 63 -2.00 -5.64 -3.71
CA THR A 63 -2.03 -4.43 -2.88
C THR A 63 -0.95 -4.37 -1.83
N HIS A 64 -0.19 -5.46 -1.61
CA HIS A 64 0.60 -5.64 -0.41
C HIS A 64 1.92 -6.38 -0.70
N VAL A 65 2.91 -5.65 -1.24
CA VAL A 65 4.27 -6.17 -1.46
C VAL A 65 5.31 -5.32 -0.77
N HIS A 66 6.20 -5.97 -0.01
CA HIS A 66 7.35 -5.36 0.65
C HIS A 66 8.64 -5.64 -0.14
N THR A 67 9.55 -4.66 -0.15
CA THR A 67 10.84 -4.66 -0.83
C THR A 67 11.97 -4.43 0.18
N ASN A 68 13.21 -4.24 -0.30
CA ASN A 68 14.33 -3.85 0.52
C ASN A 68 14.24 -2.42 1.12
N ASN A 69 13.22 -1.65 0.73
CA ASN A 69 12.87 -0.39 1.38
C ASN A 69 12.09 -0.62 2.69
N SER A 70 11.37 -1.73 2.84
CA SER A 70 10.72 -2.06 4.11
C SER A 70 11.76 -2.51 5.15
N LEU A 71 11.62 -1.99 6.37
CA LEU A 71 12.60 -2.16 7.44
C LEU A 71 12.78 -3.64 7.83
N ASP A 72 11.66 -4.33 8.07
CA ASP A 72 11.65 -5.72 8.52
C ASP A 72 11.99 -6.69 7.38
N ALA A 73 11.46 -6.45 6.18
CA ALA A 73 11.77 -7.23 4.99
C ALA A 73 13.27 -7.19 4.70
N ARG A 74 13.88 -5.99 4.72
CA ARG A 74 15.32 -5.87 4.54
C ARG A 74 16.10 -6.54 5.66
N GLY A 75 15.67 -6.36 6.91
CA GLY A 75 16.29 -7.01 8.07
C GLY A 75 16.27 -8.54 7.96
N LEU A 76 15.17 -9.10 7.47
CA LEU A 76 14.99 -10.54 7.27
C LEU A 76 15.54 -11.05 5.92
N GLY A 77 16.35 -10.25 5.24
CA GLY A 77 17.18 -10.69 4.12
C GLY A 77 16.61 -10.40 2.72
N VAL A 78 15.52 -9.63 2.58
CA VAL A 78 15.08 -9.16 1.26
C VAL A 78 16.14 -8.24 0.65
N THR A 79 16.59 -8.56 -0.57
CA THR A 79 17.57 -7.75 -1.31
C THR A 79 16.97 -7.01 -2.49
N LEU A 80 15.81 -7.45 -3.00
CA LEU A 80 15.14 -6.86 -4.17
C LEU A 80 14.54 -5.51 -3.79
N GLY A 81 14.77 -4.50 -4.61
CA GLY A 81 14.18 -3.18 -4.45
C GLY A 81 12.86 -3.02 -5.20
N VAL A 82 12.38 -1.78 -5.21
CA VAL A 82 11.15 -1.37 -5.89
C VAL A 82 11.22 -1.68 -7.40
N GLU A 83 12.34 -1.38 -8.05
CA GLU A 83 12.55 -1.69 -9.47
C GLU A 83 12.31 -3.18 -9.73
N GLU A 84 12.97 -4.07 -8.99
CA GLU A 84 12.83 -5.50 -9.21
C GLU A 84 11.40 -5.99 -8.94
N ALA A 85 10.70 -5.41 -7.95
CA ALA A 85 9.30 -5.73 -7.68
C ALA A 85 8.40 -5.42 -8.89
N TYR A 86 8.54 -4.24 -9.50
CA TYR A 86 7.77 -3.89 -10.70
C TYR A 86 8.15 -4.75 -11.91
N ARG A 87 9.44 -4.99 -12.14
CA ARG A 87 9.92 -5.87 -13.21
C ARG A 87 9.33 -7.27 -13.08
N PHE A 88 9.35 -7.83 -11.87
CA PHE A 88 8.77 -9.14 -11.59
C PHE A 88 7.25 -9.16 -11.85
N ALA A 89 6.52 -8.15 -11.36
CA ALA A 89 5.08 -8.02 -11.60
C ALA A 89 4.73 -7.90 -13.10
N ARG A 90 5.56 -7.20 -13.87
CA ARG A 90 5.46 -7.09 -15.35
C ARG A 90 5.84 -8.37 -16.10
N GLY A 91 6.27 -9.42 -15.38
CA GLY A 91 6.63 -10.73 -15.94
C GLY A 91 8.05 -10.79 -16.50
N GLU A 92 8.92 -9.87 -16.10
CA GLU A 92 10.36 -9.99 -16.32
C GLU A 92 10.95 -11.05 -15.37
N GLU A 93 12.11 -11.59 -15.75
CA GLU A 93 12.87 -12.47 -14.87
C GLU A 93 13.73 -11.63 -13.93
N VAL A 94 13.71 -11.96 -12.63
CA VAL A 94 14.56 -11.33 -11.60
C VAL A 94 15.33 -12.40 -10.84
N ILE A 95 16.38 -12.00 -10.13
CA ILE A 95 17.11 -12.89 -9.21
C ILE A 95 16.55 -12.68 -7.81
N SER A 96 16.00 -13.74 -7.22
CA SER A 96 15.47 -13.73 -5.84
C SER A 96 16.58 -13.45 -4.81
N SER A 97 16.17 -13.11 -3.58
CA SER A 97 17.10 -12.91 -2.45
C SER A 97 17.97 -14.15 -2.15
N HIS A 98 17.55 -15.33 -2.64
CA HIS A 98 18.29 -16.59 -2.51
C HIS A 98 19.20 -16.90 -3.72
N GLY A 99 19.34 -15.97 -4.67
CA GLY A 99 20.19 -16.12 -5.85
C GLY A 99 19.59 -16.97 -6.96
N LEU A 100 18.31 -17.34 -6.86
CA LEU A 100 17.62 -18.15 -7.87
C LEU A 100 16.83 -17.26 -8.85
N PRO A 101 16.84 -17.54 -10.16
CA PRO A 101 15.99 -16.85 -11.12
C PRO A 101 14.51 -17.14 -10.84
N ALA A 102 13.68 -16.10 -10.90
CA ALA A 102 12.24 -16.18 -10.67
C ALA A 102 11.50 -15.34 -11.71
N LYS A 103 10.33 -15.84 -12.14
CA LYS A 103 9.43 -15.15 -13.07
C LYS A 103 7.99 -15.59 -12.83
N LEU A 104 7.05 -14.64 -12.85
CA LEU A 104 5.62 -14.97 -12.79
C LEU A 104 5.17 -15.72 -14.06
N GLY A 105 4.38 -16.78 -13.88
CA GLY A 105 3.74 -17.49 -14.99
C GLY A 105 2.72 -16.63 -15.75
N ARG A 106 2.17 -15.62 -15.07
CA ARG A 106 1.30 -14.60 -15.63
C ARG A 106 1.68 -13.23 -15.05
N PRO A 107 2.00 -12.22 -15.88
CA PRO A 107 2.19 -10.85 -15.41
C PRO A 107 0.94 -10.30 -14.73
N LEU A 108 1.15 -9.44 -13.73
CA LEU A 108 0.10 -8.62 -13.12
C LEU A 108 -0.20 -7.41 -14.02
N ASP A 109 -1.42 -6.91 -13.92
CA ASP A 109 -1.87 -5.67 -14.55
C ASP A 109 -1.54 -4.45 -13.67
N TRP A 110 -1.31 -4.62 -12.36
CA TRP A 110 -0.90 -3.57 -11.44
C TRP A 110 -0.21 -4.13 -10.18
N LEU A 111 0.57 -3.30 -9.50
CA LEU A 111 1.23 -3.62 -8.23
C LEU A 111 1.26 -2.39 -7.33
N VAL A 112 0.96 -2.56 -6.05
CA VAL A 112 1.31 -1.62 -4.98
C VAL A 112 2.53 -2.14 -4.26
N VAL A 113 3.60 -1.34 -4.22
CA VAL A 113 4.69 -1.56 -3.28
C VAL A 113 4.31 -0.86 -1.98
N ALA A 114 4.05 -1.64 -0.93
CA ALA A 114 3.50 -1.19 0.34
C ALA A 114 4.56 -1.32 1.45
N ASP A 115 5.77 -0.81 1.21
CA ASP A 115 6.81 -0.81 2.24
C ASP A 115 6.36 -0.03 3.49
N HIS A 116 6.80 -0.48 4.67
CA HIS A 116 6.51 0.22 5.93
C HIS A 116 6.96 1.68 5.90
N SER A 117 6.04 2.61 6.19
CA SER A 117 6.37 4.03 6.37
C SER A 117 7.35 4.26 7.51
N ASP A 118 7.26 3.40 8.52
CA ASP A 118 7.99 3.47 9.77
C ASP A 118 9.42 2.94 9.56
N GLY A 119 10.30 3.84 9.13
CA GLY A 119 11.68 3.50 8.78
C GLY A 119 11.87 3.04 7.34
N MET A 120 11.02 3.50 6.43
CA MET A 120 11.20 3.29 5.00
C MET A 120 12.64 3.64 4.57
N GLY A 121 13.32 2.69 3.95
CA GLY A 121 14.72 2.78 3.52
C GLY A 121 15.75 2.74 4.65
N ALA A 122 15.35 2.84 5.92
CA ALA A 122 16.29 3.00 7.03
C ALA A 122 17.22 1.79 7.19
N MET A 123 16.70 0.56 7.19
CA MET A 123 17.54 -0.64 7.35
C MET A 123 18.56 -0.75 6.20
N LYS A 124 18.14 -0.46 4.96
CA LYS A 124 19.00 -0.43 3.77
C LYS A 124 20.16 0.55 3.95
N GLU A 125 19.85 1.77 4.40
CA GLU A 125 20.83 2.86 4.58
C GLU A 125 21.74 2.66 5.80
N ILE A 126 21.22 2.03 6.87
CA ILE A 126 22.02 1.60 8.02
C ILE A 126 23.04 0.56 7.58
N ILE A 127 22.62 -0.48 6.85
CA ILE A 127 23.54 -1.50 6.32
C ILE A 127 24.58 -0.88 5.40
N ALA A 128 24.15 0.01 4.50
CA ALA A 128 25.03 0.71 3.55
C ALA A 128 26.02 1.69 4.22
N GLY A 129 25.80 2.05 5.48
CA GLY A 129 26.67 2.94 6.24
C GLY A 129 26.49 4.41 5.89
N ASN A 130 25.25 4.84 5.67
CA ASN A 130 24.91 6.23 5.37
C ASN A 130 25.51 7.19 6.43
N PRO A 131 26.46 8.08 6.07
CA PRO A 131 27.18 8.92 7.04
C PRO A 131 26.27 9.83 7.86
N ARG A 132 25.11 10.22 7.31
CA ARG A 132 24.12 11.04 8.01
C ARG A 132 23.49 10.26 9.16
N LEU A 133 23.10 9.00 8.91
CA LEU A 133 22.51 8.14 9.93
C LEU A 133 23.55 7.72 10.97
N LEU A 134 24.76 7.36 10.54
CA LEU A 134 25.87 6.96 11.42
C LEU A 134 26.41 8.09 12.32
N ALA A 135 25.96 9.33 12.14
CA ALA A 135 26.23 10.42 13.08
C ALA A 135 25.66 10.11 14.47
N ASP A 136 24.53 9.39 14.52
CA ASP A 136 23.95 8.86 15.75
C ASP A 136 24.74 7.64 16.26
N PRO A 137 25.18 7.61 17.54
CA PRO A 137 25.96 6.50 18.09
C PRO A 137 25.24 5.15 18.07
N THR A 138 23.92 5.14 18.33
CA THR A 138 23.11 3.90 18.33
C THR A 138 23.01 3.34 16.93
N VAL A 139 22.74 4.19 15.93
CA VAL A 139 22.69 3.75 14.53
C VAL A 139 24.06 3.25 14.04
N ARG A 140 25.15 3.88 14.48
CA ARG A 140 26.51 3.43 14.17
C ARG A 140 26.81 2.06 14.78
N GLU A 141 26.38 1.83 16.01
CA GLU A 141 26.51 0.53 16.66
C GLU A 141 25.72 -0.55 15.91
N TRP A 142 24.48 -0.28 15.52
CA TRP A 142 23.69 -1.18 14.69
C TRP A 142 24.39 -1.52 13.38
N HIS A 143 24.90 -0.53 12.65
CA HIS A 143 25.67 -0.77 11.42
C HIS A 143 26.86 -1.71 11.65
N ASN A 144 27.65 -1.46 12.70
CA ASN A 144 28.82 -2.27 13.00
C ASN A 144 28.43 -3.73 13.32
N ARG A 145 27.42 -3.92 14.17
CA ARG A 145 26.96 -5.24 14.61
C ARG A 145 26.29 -6.02 13.48
N ILE A 146 25.49 -5.36 12.65
CA ILE A 146 24.89 -5.97 11.44
C ILE A 146 25.98 -6.44 10.47
N ASN A 147 27.04 -5.65 10.28
CA ASN A 147 28.14 -6.01 9.37
C ASN A 147 29.13 -7.02 9.96
N GLU A 148 29.09 -7.30 11.27
CA GLU A 148 29.86 -8.38 11.88
C GLU A 148 29.41 -9.76 11.39
N GLY A 149 28.13 -9.89 11.04
CA GLY A 149 27.54 -11.13 10.54
C GLY A 149 27.19 -12.13 11.65
N GLY A 150 26.67 -13.29 11.25
CA GLY A 150 26.31 -14.37 12.18
C GLY A 150 25.22 -13.97 13.19
N GLN A 151 25.35 -14.48 14.42
CA GLN A 151 24.37 -14.25 15.48
C GLN A 151 24.27 -12.78 15.89
N GLU A 152 25.39 -12.06 15.89
CA GLU A 152 25.43 -10.64 16.26
C GLU A 152 24.62 -9.78 15.30
N ALA A 153 24.74 -10.06 13.99
CA ALA A 153 23.95 -9.36 12.99
C ALA A 153 22.45 -9.63 13.12
N PHE A 154 22.07 -10.87 13.45
CA PHE A 154 20.69 -11.23 13.71
C PHE A 154 20.14 -10.48 14.93
N GLU A 155 20.88 -10.46 16.04
CA GLU A 155 20.47 -9.76 17.26
C GLU A 155 20.34 -8.26 17.05
N ALA A 156 21.31 -7.62 16.38
CA ALA A 156 21.24 -6.21 16.04
C ALA A 156 20.06 -5.91 15.11
N THR A 157 19.81 -6.75 14.10
CA THR A 157 18.66 -6.61 13.19
C THR A 157 17.33 -6.67 13.95
N MET A 158 17.15 -7.67 14.82
CA MET A 158 15.95 -7.80 15.64
C MET A 158 15.80 -6.63 16.62
N GLU A 159 16.92 -6.10 17.13
CA GLU A 159 16.90 -4.88 17.95
C GLU A 159 16.38 -3.68 17.16
N VAL A 160 16.88 -3.46 15.94
CA VAL A 160 16.37 -2.38 15.07
C VAL A 160 14.86 -2.54 14.86
N ILE A 161 14.40 -3.71 14.40
CA ILE A 161 12.97 -3.96 14.15
C ILE A 161 12.13 -3.65 15.40
N ARG A 162 12.56 -4.12 16.57
CA ARG A 162 11.87 -3.84 17.83
C ARG A 162 11.83 -2.36 18.17
N TYR A 163 12.92 -1.62 17.98
CA TYR A 163 12.94 -0.18 18.26
C TYR A 163 11.90 0.57 17.43
N PHE A 164 11.73 0.21 16.16
CA PHE A 164 10.73 0.84 15.29
C PHE A 164 9.32 0.43 15.68
N ALA A 165 9.07 -0.87 15.94
CA ALA A 165 7.76 -1.36 16.37
C ALA A 165 7.28 -0.75 17.70
N GLU A 166 8.22 -0.37 18.59
CA GLU A 166 7.94 0.27 19.89
C GLU A 166 7.93 1.81 19.82
N GLY A 167 8.10 2.42 18.64
CA GLY A 167 8.17 3.88 18.50
C GLY A 167 9.41 4.52 19.13
N LYS A 168 10.48 3.75 19.38
CA LYS A 168 11.77 4.18 19.96
C LYS A 168 12.82 4.52 18.89
N THR A 169 12.38 4.80 17.67
CA THR A 169 13.24 5.10 16.53
C THR A 169 14.16 6.30 16.80
N PRO A 170 15.48 6.21 16.54
CA PRO A 170 16.39 7.34 16.65
C PRO A 170 15.95 8.53 15.78
N GLU A 171 16.06 9.75 16.32
CA GLU A 171 15.59 10.98 15.64
C GLU A 171 16.21 11.19 14.25
N VAL A 172 17.45 10.73 14.05
CA VAL A 172 18.15 10.84 12.76
C VAL A 172 17.44 10.10 11.63
N VAL A 173 16.69 9.04 11.94
CA VAL A 173 15.88 8.29 10.96
C VAL A 173 14.49 8.93 10.77
N LEU A 174 14.01 9.65 11.78
CA LEU A 174 12.74 10.40 11.72
C LEU A 174 12.90 11.76 11.00
N ASP A 175 14.11 12.10 10.55
CA ASP A 175 14.37 13.32 9.80
C ASP A 175 13.54 13.37 8.51
N ARG A 176 12.73 14.43 8.38
CA ARG A 176 11.85 14.62 7.23
C ARG A 176 12.58 14.69 5.90
N GLY A 177 13.82 15.20 5.86
CA GLY A 177 14.62 15.24 4.64
C GLY A 177 15.11 13.86 4.22
N PHE A 178 15.48 13.01 5.18
CA PHE A 178 15.78 11.59 4.92
C PHE A 178 14.54 10.86 4.40
N GLN A 179 13.40 10.98 5.10
CA GLN A 179 12.14 10.38 4.68
C GLN A 179 11.70 10.83 3.28
N GLN A 180 11.78 12.13 3.00
CA GLN A 180 11.45 12.68 1.68
C GLN A 180 12.36 12.13 0.59
N THR A 181 13.68 11.98 0.85
CA THR A 181 14.61 11.44 -0.14
C THR A 181 14.23 10.02 -0.53
N ILE A 182 13.96 9.15 0.45
CA ILE A 182 13.54 7.76 0.18
C ILE A 182 12.18 7.71 -0.52
N TRP A 183 11.24 8.56 -0.09
CA TRP A 183 9.91 8.64 -0.71
C TRP A 183 9.98 9.12 -2.17
N ASP A 184 10.77 10.16 -2.45
CA ASP A 184 10.97 10.68 -3.80
C ASP A 184 11.62 9.63 -4.71
N GLU A 185 12.63 8.91 -4.22
CA GLU A 185 13.26 7.80 -4.97
C GLU A 185 12.26 6.70 -5.32
N TYR A 186 11.41 6.29 -4.37
CA TYR A 186 10.36 5.31 -4.63
C TYR A 186 9.35 5.83 -5.66
N VAL A 187 8.85 7.05 -5.49
CA VAL A 187 7.89 7.65 -6.41
C VAL A 187 8.49 7.78 -7.82
N ASP A 188 9.76 8.16 -7.94
CA ASP A 188 10.45 8.24 -9.25
C ASP A 188 10.48 6.87 -9.94
N ILE A 189 10.77 5.78 -9.21
CA ILE A 189 10.73 4.42 -9.75
C ILE A 189 9.30 4.01 -10.12
N ALA A 190 8.31 4.33 -9.29
CA ALA A 190 6.91 4.04 -9.61
C ALA A 190 6.48 4.72 -10.92
N GLU A 191 6.82 6.00 -11.10
CA GLU A 191 6.55 6.75 -12.33
C GLU A 191 7.29 6.16 -13.54
N GLU A 192 8.55 5.75 -13.39
CA GLU A 192 9.33 5.13 -14.47
C GLU A 192 8.71 3.80 -14.94
N TYR A 193 8.19 3.00 -14.02
CA TYR A 193 7.64 1.67 -14.31
C TYR A 193 6.14 1.67 -14.62
N ASN A 194 5.45 2.78 -14.41
CA ASN A 194 4.04 2.96 -14.77
C ASN A 194 3.88 3.04 -16.29
N GLU A 195 3.13 2.09 -16.87
CA GLU A 195 2.84 2.06 -18.31
C GLU A 195 1.32 2.11 -18.53
N PRO A 196 0.71 3.31 -18.58
CA PRO A 196 -0.74 3.45 -18.72
C PRO A 196 -1.33 2.59 -19.84
N GLY A 197 -2.33 1.79 -19.49
CA GLY A 197 -2.99 0.83 -20.41
C GLY A 197 -2.32 -0.55 -20.51
N ARG A 198 -1.13 -0.74 -19.91
CA ARG A 198 -0.42 -2.01 -19.85
C ARG A 198 -0.16 -2.49 -18.42
N PHE A 199 0.38 -1.62 -17.57
CA PHE A 199 0.71 -1.92 -16.18
C PHE A 199 0.59 -0.65 -15.34
N THR A 200 -0.07 -0.73 -14.18
CA THR A 200 -0.11 0.37 -13.22
C THR A 200 0.83 0.09 -12.05
N ALA A 201 1.90 0.89 -11.95
CA ALA A 201 2.71 0.96 -10.74
C ALA A 201 2.00 1.89 -9.76
N MET A 202 1.18 1.33 -8.87
CA MET A 202 0.40 2.12 -7.91
C MET A 202 1.31 2.57 -6.77
N ILE A 203 1.33 3.87 -6.51
CA ILE A 203 2.06 4.44 -5.37
C ILE A 203 1.28 4.13 -4.09
N GLY A 204 1.97 3.61 -3.09
CA GLY A 204 1.40 3.32 -1.79
C GLY A 204 2.46 3.02 -0.73
N TYR A 205 2.04 2.86 0.51
CA TYR A 205 2.89 2.48 1.64
C TYR A 205 2.07 1.81 2.73
N GLU A 206 2.72 1.08 3.63
CA GLU A 206 2.06 0.50 4.81
C GLU A 206 2.27 1.39 6.04
N TRP A 207 1.19 1.89 6.63
CA TRP A 207 1.22 2.53 7.95
C TRP A 207 1.18 1.46 9.05
N THR A 208 2.22 1.41 9.88
CA THR A 208 2.61 0.21 10.65
C THR A 208 2.14 0.26 12.11
N SER A 209 0.86 0.52 12.36
CA SER A 209 0.40 0.68 13.75
C SER A 209 0.45 -0.62 14.55
N THR A 210 1.32 -0.65 15.57
CA THR A 210 1.59 -1.83 16.42
C THR A 210 1.64 -1.50 17.92
N GLU A 211 0.82 -0.56 18.42
CA GLU A 211 0.81 -0.20 19.84
C GLU A 211 0.58 -1.44 20.73
N ASP A 212 1.47 -1.65 21.71
CA ASP A 212 1.52 -2.85 22.56
C ASP A 212 1.55 -4.20 21.80
N GLY A 213 1.98 -4.19 20.54
CA GLY A 213 2.02 -5.36 19.66
C GLY A 213 0.71 -5.67 18.94
N ASN A 214 -0.35 -4.88 19.15
CA ASN A 214 -1.65 -5.08 18.54
C ASN A 214 -1.66 -4.53 17.11
N ASN A 215 -1.89 -5.40 16.13
CA ASN A 215 -1.86 -5.02 14.73
C ASN A 215 -3.03 -4.12 14.33
N LEU A 216 -2.70 -2.96 13.78
CA LEU A 216 -3.60 -2.01 13.14
C LEU A 216 -2.96 -1.47 11.85
N HIS A 217 -2.31 -2.31 11.06
CA HIS A 217 -1.70 -1.85 9.83
C HIS A 217 -2.74 -1.43 8.77
N ARG A 218 -2.33 -0.50 7.89
CA ARG A 218 -3.08 -0.11 6.70
C ARG A 218 -2.17 0.14 5.51
N ASN A 219 -2.48 -0.43 4.36
CA ASN A 219 -1.88 -0.04 3.10
C ASN A 219 -2.59 1.21 2.56
N VAL A 220 -1.89 2.34 2.53
CA VAL A 220 -2.37 3.60 1.99
C VAL A 220 -2.02 3.66 0.51
N LEU A 221 -3.03 3.75 -0.35
CA LEU A 221 -2.88 3.77 -1.81
C LEU A 221 -3.27 5.14 -2.34
N TYR A 222 -2.44 5.68 -3.22
CA TYR A 222 -2.70 6.93 -3.92
C TYR A 222 -3.43 6.65 -5.22
N ARG A 223 -4.46 7.45 -5.50
CA ARG A 223 -5.13 7.41 -6.79
C ARG A 223 -4.33 8.09 -7.89
N ASP A 224 -3.56 9.12 -7.52
CA ASP A 224 -2.93 10.06 -8.43
C ASP A 224 -1.42 9.78 -8.59
N ASP A 225 -0.83 10.43 -9.59
CA ASP A 225 0.58 10.24 -9.96
C ASP A 225 1.56 10.90 -8.97
N GLY A 226 2.85 10.68 -9.21
CA GLY A 226 3.95 11.09 -8.34
C GLY A 226 4.02 12.58 -8.02
N ASP A 227 3.51 13.46 -8.88
CA ASP A 227 3.47 14.92 -8.66
C ASP A 227 2.64 15.34 -7.44
N LEU A 228 1.60 14.56 -7.12
CA LEU A 228 0.78 14.77 -5.93
C LEU A 228 1.27 13.93 -4.76
N ALA A 229 1.61 12.66 -5.00
CA ALA A 229 2.05 11.74 -3.95
C ALA A 229 3.29 12.26 -3.19
N ARG A 230 4.23 12.94 -3.86
CA ARG A 230 5.43 13.47 -3.21
C ARG A 230 5.25 14.77 -2.43
N ARG A 231 4.05 15.37 -2.45
CA ARG A 231 3.78 16.67 -1.79
C ARG A 231 3.78 16.57 -0.27
N MET A 232 3.51 15.38 0.26
CA MET A 232 3.55 15.08 1.69
C MET A 232 4.25 13.74 1.85
N VAL A 233 5.19 13.65 2.78
CA VAL A 233 5.77 12.36 3.15
C VAL A 233 4.72 11.45 3.79
N PRO A 234 4.86 10.13 3.67
CA PRO A 234 4.00 9.15 4.34
C PRO A 234 3.82 9.45 5.83
N TYR A 235 2.60 9.27 6.33
CA TYR A 235 2.30 9.35 7.76
C TYR A 235 2.91 8.16 8.49
N THR A 236 3.54 8.39 9.64
CA THR A 236 4.20 7.34 10.44
C THR A 236 3.60 7.23 11.83
N THR A 237 3.81 6.08 12.46
CA THR A 237 3.39 5.78 13.84
C THR A 237 4.16 6.55 14.91
N SER A 238 5.33 7.09 14.56
CA SER A 238 6.01 8.09 15.41
C SER A 238 5.16 9.35 15.63
N GLU A 239 4.16 9.60 14.77
CA GLU A 239 3.19 10.68 14.94
C GLU A 239 1.96 10.21 15.74
N SER A 240 1.38 9.04 15.42
CA SER A 240 0.28 8.41 16.16
C SER A 240 0.08 6.96 15.73
N PHE A 241 -0.29 6.08 16.67
CA PHE A 241 -0.79 4.72 16.41
C PHE A 241 -2.31 4.66 16.15
N ASN A 242 -3.00 5.80 16.16
CA ASN A 242 -4.46 5.81 16.07
C ASN A 242 -4.95 5.97 14.61
N PRO A 243 -5.81 5.07 14.10
CA PRO A 243 -6.38 5.17 12.75
C PRO A 243 -7.12 6.49 12.47
N GLU A 244 -7.80 7.08 13.46
CA GLU A 244 -8.48 8.38 13.30
C GLU A 244 -7.49 9.51 12.97
N ASP A 245 -6.24 9.42 13.44
CA ASP A 245 -5.21 10.43 13.16
C ASP A 245 -4.56 10.18 11.78
N LEU A 246 -4.50 8.92 11.32
CA LEU A 246 -4.21 8.58 9.92
C LEU A 246 -5.29 9.16 8.99
N TRP A 247 -6.58 8.96 9.28
CA TRP A 247 -7.68 9.49 8.46
C TRP A 247 -7.65 11.03 8.40
N LYS A 248 -7.28 11.70 9.50
CA LYS A 248 -7.04 13.15 9.48
C LYS A 248 -5.86 13.52 8.60
N TRP A 249 -4.78 12.74 8.58
CA TRP A 249 -3.66 12.96 7.66
C TRP A 249 -4.11 12.78 6.20
N MET A 250 -4.89 11.75 5.90
CA MET A 250 -5.46 11.50 4.58
C MET A 250 -6.33 12.68 4.14
N ALA A 251 -7.22 13.17 5.01
CA ALA A 251 -8.04 14.34 4.76
C ALA A 251 -7.20 15.60 4.44
N ARG A 252 -6.10 15.83 5.19
CA ARG A 252 -5.19 16.94 4.92
C ARG A 252 -4.45 16.78 3.59
N PHE A 253 -4.07 15.56 3.22
CA PHE A 253 -3.48 15.29 1.92
C PHE A 253 -4.46 15.65 0.79
N GLU A 254 -5.70 15.19 0.87
CA GLU A 254 -6.74 15.52 -0.12
C GLU A 254 -6.99 17.04 -0.20
N GLU A 255 -7.10 17.72 0.95
CA GLU A 255 -7.33 19.18 0.99
C GLU A 255 -6.14 19.98 0.42
N THR A 256 -4.91 19.58 0.74
CA THR A 256 -3.70 20.33 0.39
C THR A 256 -3.30 20.12 -1.06
N THR A 257 -3.50 18.91 -1.58
CA THR A 257 -2.98 18.51 -2.90
C THR A 257 -4.06 18.44 -3.97
N GLY A 258 -5.33 18.27 -3.57
CA GLY A 258 -6.43 17.92 -4.46
C GLY A 258 -6.42 16.45 -4.91
N GLY A 259 -5.45 15.65 -4.45
CA GLY A 259 -5.37 14.22 -4.71
C GLY A 259 -6.35 13.41 -3.88
N ARG A 260 -6.34 12.09 -4.06
CA ARG A 260 -7.18 11.13 -3.34
C ARG A 260 -6.36 9.94 -2.88
N VAL A 261 -6.69 9.47 -1.68
CA VAL A 261 -6.08 8.30 -1.06
C VAL A 261 -7.15 7.42 -0.43
N LEU A 262 -6.87 6.12 -0.37
CA LEU A 262 -7.61 5.18 0.46
C LEU A 262 -6.63 4.36 1.30
N ALA A 263 -7.14 3.69 2.31
CA ALA A 263 -6.42 2.77 3.16
C ALA A 263 -7.08 1.38 3.09
N ILE A 264 -6.28 0.33 3.13
CA ILE A 264 -6.74 -1.06 3.19
C ILE A 264 -6.22 -1.63 4.51
N ALA A 265 -7.12 -1.79 5.48
CA ALA A 265 -6.77 -2.47 6.73
C ALA A 265 -6.63 -3.97 6.48
N HIS A 266 -5.76 -4.63 7.26
CA HIS A 266 -5.44 -6.04 7.06
C HIS A 266 -5.00 -6.72 8.36
N ASN A 267 -4.96 -8.06 8.36
CA ASN A 267 -4.48 -8.90 9.46
C ASN A 267 -5.12 -8.59 10.83
N GLY A 268 -6.45 -8.52 10.86
CA GLY A 268 -7.21 -8.31 12.09
C GLY A 268 -7.02 -9.44 13.11
N ASN A 269 -6.71 -10.65 12.63
CA ASN A 269 -6.33 -11.82 13.43
C ASN A 269 -5.15 -11.57 14.40
N LEU A 270 -4.33 -10.54 14.14
CA LEU A 270 -3.20 -10.14 14.99
C LEU A 270 -3.46 -8.88 15.84
N SER A 271 -4.69 -8.39 15.89
CA SER A 271 -5.04 -7.13 16.55
C SER A 271 -5.34 -7.25 18.05
N ASN A 272 -5.54 -8.45 18.55
CA ASN A 272 -6.17 -8.76 19.84
C ASN A 272 -7.48 -8.00 20.09
N GLY A 273 -8.35 -8.00 19.07
CA GLY A 273 -9.75 -7.57 19.20
C GLY A 273 -10.02 -6.09 18.95
N ILE A 274 -9.06 -5.37 18.34
CA ILE A 274 -9.19 -3.93 18.11
C ILE A 274 -9.37 -3.55 16.64
N MET A 275 -9.38 -4.51 15.71
CA MET A 275 -9.57 -4.23 14.27
C MET A 275 -11.00 -3.82 13.94
N PHE A 276 -12.00 -4.47 14.54
CA PHE A 276 -13.44 -4.19 14.36
C PHE A 276 -14.09 -3.85 15.71
N PRO A 277 -13.72 -2.72 16.33
CA PRO A 277 -14.14 -2.42 17.70
C PRO A 277 -15.58 -1.93 17.78
N GLU A 278 -16.32 -2.29 18.83
CA GLU A 278 -17.60 -1.64 19.18
C GLU A 278 -17.42 -0.41 20.07
N ILE A 279 -16.33 -0.39 20.83
CA ILE A 279 -15.90 0.71 21.70
C ILE A 279 -14.67 1.34 21.09
N ASN A 280 -14.72 2.64 20.83
CA ASN A 280 -13.60 3.38 20.28
C ASN A 280 -12.37 3.26 21.23
N PRO A 281 -11.24 2.68 20.77
CA PRO A 281 -10.08 2.44 21.63
C PRO A 281 -9.47 3.72 22.22
N LYS A 282 -9.55 4.85 21.52
CA LYS A 282 -9.03 6.15 21.96
C LYS A 282 -9.83 6.76 23.10
N THR A 283 -11.16 6.66 23.02
CA THR A 283 -12.08 7.41 23.88
C THR A 283 -12.75 6.56 24.95
N GLY A 284 -12.72 5.23 24.80
CA GLY A 284 -13.42 4.30 25.69
C GLY A 284 -14.95 4.40 25.62
N LYS A 285 -15.49 5.00 24.56
CA LYS A 285 -16.93 5.22 24.35
C LYS A 285 -17.43 4.42 23.14
N PRO A 286 -18.74 4.12 23.05
CA PRO A 286 -19.31 3.53 21.85
C PRO A 286 -18.93 4.30 20.58
N LEU A 287 -18.74 3.58 19.47
CA LEU A 287 -18.48 4.22 18.17
C LEU A 287 -19.54 5.29 17.86
N THR A 288 -19.08 6.41 17.33
CA THR A 288 -19.96 7.48 16.83
C THR A 288 -20.31 7.24 15.37
N LYS A 289 -21.36 7.91 14.88
CA LYS A 289 -21.66 7.94 13.45
C LYS A 289 -20.47 8.46 12.64
N ASP A 290 -19.81 9.51 13.13
CA ASP A 290 -18.68 10.14 12.46
C ASP A 290 -17.51 9.16 12.28
N TYR A 291 -17.20 8.34 13.30
CA TYR A 291 -16.18 7.29 13.18
C TYR A 291 -16.52 6.30 12.06
N ALA A 292 -17.78 5.82 12.04
CA ALA A 292 -18.22 4.86 11.02
C ALA A 292 -18.20 5.47 9.61
N ASP A 293 -18.62 6.73 9.47
CA ASP A 293 -18.59 7.46 8.20
C ASP A 293 -17.15 7.69 7.71
N GLU A 294 -16.23 8.09 8.59
CA GLU A 294 -14.82 8.29 8.25
C GLU A 294 -14.14 6.98 7.84
N ARG A 295 -14.36 5.90 8.60
CA ARG A 295 -13.84 4.57 8.26
C ARG A 295 -14.41 4.09 6.93
N ALA A 296 -15.71 4.22 6.70
CA ALA A 296 -16.32 3.82 5.43
C ALA A 296 -15.80 4.63 4.23
N ARG A 297 -15.41 5.88 4.45
CA ARG A 297 -14.82 6.74 3.40
C ARG A 297 -13.39 6.33 3.08
N TYR A 298 -12.54 6.16 4.09
CA TYR A 298 -11.09 5.97 3.90
C TYR A 298 -10.65 4.51 3.87
N GLU A 299 -11.38 3.60 4.54
CA GLU A 299 -11.12 2.16 4.58
C GLU A 299 -12.26 1.36 3.91
N PRO A 300 -12.57 1.59 2.62
CA PRO A 300 -13.66 0.88 1.95
C PRO A 300 -13.33 -0.59 1.62
N LEU A 301 -12.08 -1.00 1.77
CA LEU A 301 -11.58 -2.33 1.47
C LEU A 301 -10.85 -2.90 2.69
N TYR A 302 -10.88 -4.22 2.81
CA TYR A 302 -10.18 -4.96 3.85
C TYR A 302 -9.51 -6.19 3.23
N GLU A 303 -8.23 -6.41 3.54
CA GLU A 303 -7.49 -7.61 3.12
C GLU A 303 -7.66 -8.68 4.21
N VAL A 304 -8.40 -9.73 3.86
CA VAL A 304 -8.73 -10.83 4.76
C VAL A 304 -7.63 -11.89 4.83
N THR A 305 -6.85 -12.10 3.77
CA THR A 305 -5.87 -13.19 3.69
C THR A 305 -4.49 -12.63 3.37
N GLN A 306 -3.48 -13.01 4.16
CA GLN A 306 -2.10 -12.58 3.98
C GLN A 306 -1.14 -13.71 4.45
N ILE A 307 0.18 -13.59 4.22
CA ILE A 307 1.15 -14.59 4.72
C ILE A 307 1.15 -14.76 6.25
N LYS A 308 0.62 -13.77 6.97
CA LYS A 308 0.43 -13.73 8.43
C LYS A 308 -0.92 -14.32 8.87
N GLY A 309 -1.44 -15.26 8.09
CA GLY A 309 -2.64 -16.03 8.36
C GLY A 309 -3.90 -15.49 7.71
N ASP A 310 -4.91 -16.35 7.64
CA ASP A 310 -6.25 -15.98 7.19
C ASP A 310 -7.05 -15.28 8.31
N GLY A 311 -7.74 -14.22 7.94
CA GLY A 311 -8.59 -13.38 8.78
C GLY A 311 -10.02 -13.27 8.25
N GLU A 312 -10.44 -14.13 7.32
CA GLU A 312 -11.83 -14.15 6.83
C GLU A 312 -12.76 -14.70 7.91
N ALA A 313 -12.48 -15.91 8.42
CA ALA A 313 -13.31 -16.61 9.38
C ALA A 313 -12.49 -17.45 10.36
N HIS A 314 -13.13 -17.87 11.46
CA HIS A 314 -12.52 -18.71 12.49
C HIS A 314 -13.49 -19.84 12.91
N PRO A 315 -13.05 -21.06 13.26
CA PRO A 315 -13.96 -22.18 13.55
C PRO A 315 -14.89 -21.92 14.74
N LYS A 316 -14.47 -21.04 15.66
CA LYS A 316 -15.31 -20.62 16.78
C LYS A 316 -16.46 -19.70 16.36
N LEU A 317 -16.26 -18.87 15.33
CA LEU A 317 -17.28 -17.94 14.81
C LEU A 317 -18.18 -18.63 13.76
N SER A 318 -17.60 -19.55 13.00
CA SER A 318 -18.25 -20.28 11.91
C SER A 318 -18.09 -21.81 12.08
N PRO A 319 -18.70 -22.43 13.12
CA PRO A 319 -18.45 -23.83 13.45
C PRO A 319 -18.92 -24.84 12.41
N ASP A 320 -19.84 -24.44 11.53
CA ASP A 320 -20.39 -25.27 10.46
C ASP A 320 -19.72 -25.02 9.10
N ASP A 321 -18.72 -24.12 9.03
CA ASP A 321 -17.95 -23.85 7.81
C ASP A 321 -16.65 -24.66 7.79
N GLU A 322 -16.55 -25.58 6.84
CA GLU A 322 -15.37 -26.45 6.66
C GLU A 322 -14.10 -25.70 6.26
N PHE A 323 -14.22 -24.45 5.77
CA PHE A 323 -13.10 -23.59 5.39
C PHE A 323 -12.69 -22.61 6.48
N ALA A 324 -13.41 -22.54 7.61
CA ALA A 324 -13.08 -21.61 8.69
C ALA A 324 -11.77 -21.95 9.44
N ASP A 325 -11.20 -23.15 9.21
CA ASP A 325 -9.90 -23.56 9.75
C ASP A 325 -8.76 -23.49 8.70
N HIS A 326 -8.76 -22.45 7.86
CA HIS A 326 -7.75 -22.26 6.82
C HIS A 326 -6.62 -21.37 7.33
N GLU A 327 -5.38 -21.89 7.44
CA GLU A 327 -4.16 -21.10 7.70
C GLU A 327 -4.30 -20.07 8.85
N ASN A 328 -5.03 -20.44 9.92
CA ASN A 328 -5.27 -19.56 11.05
C ASN A 328 -3.98 -19.23 11.81
N LEU A 329 -3.81 -17.96 12.15
CA LEU A 329 -2.76 -17.48 13.05
C LEU A 329 -3.44 -16.70 14.19
N ASP A 330 -3.71 -17.41 15.28
CA ASP A 330 -4.57 -16.97 16.39
C ASP A 330 -3.94 -17.19 17.77
N VAL A 331 -2.62 -17.38 17.87
CA VAL A 331 -1.95 -17.64 19.17
C VAL A 331 -1.82 -16.39 20.05
N GLY A 332 -1.82 -15.19 19.46
CA GLY A 332 -1.62 -13.92 20.15
C GLY A 332 -1.58 -12.72 19.20
N ASN A 333 -1.14 -11.58 19.70
CA ASN A 333 -0.89 -10.38 18.89
C ASN A 333 0.41 -10.51 18.08
N LEU A 334 0.72 -9.54 17.22
CA LEU A 334 1.77 -9.60 16.20
C LEU A 334 3.16 -10.01 16.75
N ASN A 335 3.49 -9.57 17.96
CA ASN A 335 4.78 -9.85 18.62
C ASN A 335 4.68 -10.93 19.72
N LEU A 336 3.54 -11.60 19.84
CA LEU A 336 3.27 -12.68 20.80
C LEU A 336 3.45 -12.27 22.28
N THR A 337 3.22 -11.00 22.60
CA THR A 337 3.31 -10.50 23.98
C THR A 337 2.01 -10.70 24.75
N VAL A 338 0.87 -10.72 24.05
CA VAL A 338 -0.45 -10.93 24.65
C VAL A 338 -1.11 -12.15 23.99
N PRO A 339 -1.39 -13.22 24.74
CA PRO A 339 -2.03 -14.41 24.20
C PRO A 339 -3.47 -14.10 23.76
N LYS A 340 -3.92 -14.79 22.72
CA LYS A 340 -5.29 -14.65 22.23
C LYS A 340 -6.29 -15.20 23.23
N THR A 341 -7.44 -14.54 23.35
CA THR A 341 -8.60 -15.08 24.04
C THR A 341 -9.81 -15.14 23.11
N ASP A 342 -10.71 -16.05 23.44
CA ASP A 342 -11.92 -16.34 22.67
C ASP A 342 -12.84 -15.13 22.44
N ASP A 343 -12.89 -14.20 23.39
CA ASP A 343 -13.71 -12.99 23.34
C ASP A 343 -13.18 -11.94 22.35
N MET A 344 -11.90 -12.02 21.99
CA MET A 344 -11.26 -11.12 21.01
C MET A 344 -11.69 -11.43 19.58
N LEU A 345 -11.85 -12.73 19.24
CA LEU A 345 -11.96 -13.22 17.86
C LEU A 345 -13.05 -12.54 17.03
N GLN A 346 -14.20 -12.25 17.63
CA GLN A 346 -15.33 -11.59 16.95
C GLN A 346 -15.01 -10.17 16.44
N PHE A 347 -13.94 -9.55 16.95
CA PHE A 347 -13.52 -8.20 16.59
C PHE A 347 -12.27 -8.19 15.69
N GLU A 348 -11.88 -9.35 15.17
CA GLU A 348 -10.62 -9.56 14.44
C GLU A 348 -10.80 -10.17 13.06
N TYR A 349 -11.79 -11.06 12.94
CA TYR A 349 -12.15 -11.72 11.70
C TYR A 349 -13.22 -10.93 10.97
N ALA A 350 -13.18 -10.95 9.63
CA ALA A 350 -14.06 -10.12 8.82
C ALA A 350 -15.52 -10.61 8.77
N ARG A 351 -15.77 -11.91 9.03
CA ARG A 351 -17.09 -12.55 8.89
C ARG A 351 -17.70 -13.04 10.21
#